data_AF-A0A7Y3NNR8-F1
#
_entry.id   AF-A0A7Y3NNR8-F1
#
_cell.length_a   1.000
_cell.length_b   1.000
_cell.length_c   1.000
_cell.angle_alpha   90.00
_cell.angle_beta   90.00
_cell.angle_gamma   90.00
#
_symmetry.space_group_name_H-M   'P 1'
#
loop_
_entity.id
_entity.type
_entity.pdbx_description
1 polymer ?
#
loop_
_entity_poly.entity_id
_entity_poly.type
_entity_poly.pdbx_seq_one_letter_code
_entity_poly.pdbx_strand_id
1 'polypeptide(L)'
;MTEPIKLLRIYTDEAAYFGDRKVFELIASRAREAGLAGVTILEALLGFGRAAHVHRRHVLESDRAVVIEIVDAETKLRAFASELSDIPDVGLVTLEAVEVIGGTAARQLGQTGESD
;
A
#
# COMPACT_ATOMS: atom_id res chain seq x y z
N MET A 1 -17.62 -2.33 19.65
CA MET A 1 -16.32 -3.05 19.62
C MET A 1 -15.33 -2.12 18.95
N THR A 2 -14.15 -1.89 19.52
CA THR A 2 -13.14 -1.02 18.90
C THR A 2 -12.70 -1.62 17.57
N GLU A 3 -12.69 -0.82 16.52
CA GLU A 3 -12.23 -1.27 15.21
C GLU A 3 -10.74 -1.65 15.27
N PRO A 4 -10.34 -2.83 14.74
CA PRO A 4 -8.94 -3.22 14.77
C PRO A 4 -8.11 -2.36 13.82
N ILE A 5 -6.95 -1.92 14.30
CA ILE A 5 -5.91 -1.32 13.46
C ILE A 5 -5.09 -2.44 12.81
N LYS A 6 -4.79 -2.29 11.53
CA LYS A 6 -4.03 -3.25 10.73
C LYS A 6 -2.93 -2.53 9.95
N LEU A 7 -1.97 -3.31 9.48
CA LEU A 7 -1.00 -2.90 8.47
C LEU A 7 -1.39 -3.52 7.13
N LEU A 8 -1.66 -2.67 6.14
CA LEU A 8 -1.79 -3.05 4.74
C LEU A 8 -0.41 -2.97 4.08
N ARG A 9 0.00 -4.05 3.40
CA ARG A 9 1.16 -4.04 2.51
C ARG A 9 0.74 -4.29 1.09
N ILE A 10 1.25 -3.47 0.17
CA ILE A 10 1.05 -3.62 -1.28
C ILE A 10 2.41 -3.79 -1.93
N TYR A 11 2.55 -4.83 -2.73
CA TYR A 11 3.78 -5.17 -3.44
C TYR A 11 3.61 -4.89 -4.93
N THR A 12 4.50 -4.07 -5.49
CA THR A 12 4.53 -3.68 -6.91
C THR A 12 5.97 -3.62 -7.39
N ASP A 13 6.18 -3.52 -8.69
CA ASP A 13 7.50 -3.24 -9.26
C ASP A 13 7.79 -1.74 -9.28
N GLU A 14 9.05 -1.37 -9.06
CA GLU A 14 9.50 0.02 -9.23
C GLU A 14 9.25 0.50 -10.66
N ALA A 15 9.48 -0.37 -11.64
CA ALA A 15 9.30 -0.07 -13.05
C ALA A 15 7.83 0.00 -13.50
N ALA A 16 6.85 -0.31 -12.64
CA ALA A 16 5.45 -0.34 -13.00
C ALA A 16 4.86 1.06 -13.23
N TYR A 17 4.10 1.21 -14.31
CA TYR A 17 3.42 2.45 -14.69
C TYR A 17 1.94 2.24 -14.96
N PHE A 18 1.14 3.23 -14.59
CA PHE A 18 -0.24 3.36 -15.03
C PHE A 18 -0.41 4.70 -15.74
N GLY A 19 -0.56 4.65 -17.07
CA GLY A 19 -0.45 5.85 -17.90
C GLY A 19 0.97 6.42 -17.88
N ASP A 20 1.12 7.65 -17.42
CA ASP A 20 2.38 8.40 -17.29
C ASP A 20 2.92 8.44 -15.85
N ARG A 21 2.27 7.74 -14.91
CA ARG A 21 2.63 7.76 -13.49
C ARG A 21 3.15 6.42 -13.01
N LYS A 22 4.15 6.44 -12.13
CA LYS A 22 4.61 5.26 -11.39
C LYS A 22 3.48 4.72 -10.52
N VAL A 23 3.30 3.41 -10.49
CA VAL A 23 2.21 2.77 -9.72
C VAL A 23 2.29 3.11 -8.23
N PHE A 24 3.50 3.10 -7.64
CA PHE A 24 3.65 3.42 -6.22
C PHE A 24 3.30 4.87 -5.88
N GLU A 25 3.57 5.83 -6.78
CA GLU A 25 3.18 7.23 -6.62
C GLU A 25 1.67 7.41 -6.76
N LEU A 26 1.05 6.68 -7.69
CA LEU A 26 -0.39 6.67 -7.87
C LEU A 26 -1.10 6.17 -6.62
N ILE A 27 -0.65 5.03 -6.07
CA ILE A 27 -1.19 4.45 -4.83
C ILE A 27 -1.03 5.42 -3.66
N ALA A 28 0.12 6.06 -3.51
CA ALA A 28 0.33 7.06 -2.46
C ALA A 28 -0.60 8.28 -2.60
N SER A 29 -0.87 8.74 -3.83
CA SER A 29 -1.84 9.81 -4.09
C SER A 29 -3.25 9.39 -3.68
N ARG A 30 -3.69 8.21 -4.13
CA ARG A 30 -5.02 7.68 -3.79
C ARG A 30 -5.18 7.46 -2.28
N ALA A 31 -4.15 6.96 -1.59
CA ALA A 31 -4.15 6.80 -0.14
C ALA A 31 -4.39 8.14 0.58
N ARG A 32 -3.74 9.21 0.10
CA ARG A 32 -3.94 10.56 0.62
C ARG A 32 -5.35 11.08 0.33
N GLU A 33 -5.86 10.86 -0.88
CA GLU A 33 -7.22 11.26 -1.30
C GLU A 33 -8.31 10.52 -0.50
N ALA A 34 -8.08 9.24 -0.18
CA ALA A 34 -8.93 8.41 0.68
C ALA A 34 -8.84 8.79 2.18
N GLY A 35 -8.00 9.75 2.56
CA GLY A 35 -7.87 10.22 3.94
C GLY A 35 -7.26 9.20 4.89
N LEU A 36 -6.41 8.30 4.39
CA LEU A 36 -5.68 7.33 5.23
C LEU A 36 -4.64 8.05 6.10
N ALA A 37 -4.36 7.49 7.27
CA ALA A 37 -3.52 8.12 8.29
C ALA A 37 -2.07 8.38 7.84
N GLY A 38 -1.57 7.60 6.87
CA GLY A 38 -0.26 7.80 6.27
C GLY A 38 0.16 6.66 5.36
N VAL A 39 1.21 6.87 4.57
CA VAL A 39 1.80 5.87 3.69
C VAL A 39 3.32 5.93 3.78
N THR A 40 3.96 4.76 3.82
CA THR A 40 5.41 4.60 3.74
C THR A 40 5.74 3.75 2.54
N ILE A 41 6.74 4.15 1.76
CA ILE A 41 7.20 3.41 0.58
C ILE A 41 8.61 2.91 0.85
N LEU A 42 8.81 1.61 0.68
CA LEU A 42 10.07 0.91 0.90
C LEU A 42 10.54 0.32 -0.42
N GLU A 43 11.77 0.65 -0.80
CA GLU A 43 12.43 0.04 -1.96
C GLU A 43 13.21 -1.20 -1.52
N ALA A 44 12.89 -2.36 -2.08
CA ALA A 44 13.58 -3.60 -1.80
C ALA A 44 14.81 -3.74 -2.71
N LEU A 45 15.91 -4.24 -2.14
CA LEU A 45 17.14 -4.53 -2.90
C LEU A 45 16.95 -5.68 -3.90
N LEU A 46 16.11 -6.67 -3.56
CA LEU A 46 15.77 -7.83 -4.38
C LEU A 46 14.41 -8.39 -3.96
N GLY A 47 13.62 -8.88 -4.92
CA GLY A 47 12.39 -9.62 -4.70
C GLY A 47 12.15 -10.64 -5.82
N PHE A 48 11.38 -11.69 -5.55
CA PHE A 48 10.97 -12.67 -6.57
C PHE A 48 9.48 -12.99 -6.41
N GLY A 49 8.75 -13.11 -7.52
CA GLY A 49 7.30 -13.36 -7.52
C GLY A 49 6.63 -12.90 -8.80
N ARG A 50 5.30 -13.10 -8.92
CA ARG A 50 4.52 -12.62 -10.10
C ARG A 50 4.43 -11.10 -10.18
N ALA A 51 4.58 -10.40 -9.05
CA ALA A 51 4.77 -8.95 -9.01
C ALA A 51 6.04 -8.61 -9.78
N ALA A 52 7.20 -9.10 -9.31
CA ALA A 52 8.54 -8.93 -9.87
C ALA A 52 8.80 -9.48 -11.29
N HIS A 53 7.79 -10.02 -11.97
CA HIS A 53 7.97 -10.68 -13.26
C HIS A 53 6.75 -10.53 -14.16
N VAL A 54 6.52 -9.30 -14.62
CA VAL A 54 5.99 -9.06 -15.97
C VAL A 54 6.75 -7.81 -16.42
N HIS A 55 7.82 -7.90 -17.21
CA HIS A 55 7.75 -7.57 -18.63
C HIS A 55 8.66 -8.46 -19.49
N ARG A 56 8.08 -8.94 -20.59
CA ARG A 56 8.76 -9.70 -21.64
C ARG A 56 9.77 -8.80 -22.36
N ARG A 57 11.01 -9.31 -22.48
CA ARG A 57 12.08 -8.87 -23.38
C ARG A 57 12.76 -7.56 -22.98
N HIS A 58 13.74 -7.62 -22.08
CA HIS A 58 15.13 -7.21 -22.33
C HIS A 58 15.97 -7.72 -21.15
N VAL A 59 17.14 -8.28 -21.45
CA VAL A 59 17.88 -9.26 -20.61
C VAL A 59 18.66 -8.61 -19.44
N LEU A 60 18.42 -7.36 -19.05
CA LEU A 60 19.30 -6.63 -18.12
C LEU A 60 18.60 -5.57 -17.24
N GLU A 61 17.41 -5.82 -16.69
CA GLU A 61 16.82 -4.91 -15.69
C GLU A 61 16.58 -5.65 -14.37
N SER A 62 17.26 -5.18 -13.33
CA SER A 62 17.02 -5.58 -11.95
C SER A 62 15.80 -4.80 -11.48
N ASP A 63 14.60 -5.26 -11.83
CA ASP A 63 13.37 -4.62 -11.37
C ASP A 63 13.28 -4.74 -9.85
N ARG A 64 13.45 -3.61 -9.16
CA ARG A 64 13.37 -3.56 -7.70
C ARG A 64 11.92 -3.66 -7.29
N ALA A 65 11.64 -4.50 -6.30
CA ALA A 65 10.31 -4.55 -5.71
C ALA A 65 10.11 -3.31 -4.82
N VAL A 66 8.91 -2.74 -4.87
CA VAL A 66 8.47 -1.67 -3.98
C VAL A 66 7.38 -2.22 -3.07
N VAL A 67 7.51 -1.93 -1.77
CA VAL A 67 6.50 -2.25 -0.76
C VAL A 67 5.90 -0.95 -0.23
N ILE A 68 4.58 -0.86 -0.30
CA ILE A 68 3.83 0.29 0.20
C ILE A 68 3.11 -0.15 1.46
N GLU A 69 3.38 0.53 2.57
CA GLU A 69 2.85 0.23 3.89
C GLU A 69 1.89 1.32 4.36
N ILE A 70 0.70 0.92 4.81
CA ILE A 70 -0.34 1.82 5.34
C ILE A 70 -0.88 1.20 6.63
N VAL A 71 -0.84 1.96 7.73
CA VAL A 71 -1.44 1.56 9.01
C VAL A 71 -2.71 2.37 9.23
N ASP A 72 -3.86 1.70 9.28
CA ASP A 72 -5.15 2.33 9.55
C ASP A 72 -6.18 1.34 10.09
N ALA A 73 -7.39 1.81 10.33
CA ALA A 73 -8.55 1.03 10.68
C ALA A 73 -8.88 0.01 9.57
N GLU A 74 -9.18 -1.24 9.95
CA GLU A 74 -9.34 -2.36 9.01
C GLU A 74 -10.37 -2.07 7.90
N THR A 75 -11.48 -1.39 8.22
CA THR A 75 -12.51 -1.07 7.23
C THR A 75 -12.00 -0.10 6.17
N LYS A 76 -11.26 0.94 6.57
CA LYS A 76 -10.63 1.89 5.64
C LYS A 76 -9.62 1.20 4.73
N LEU A 77 -8.77 0.33 5.30
CA LEU A 77 -7.78 -0.40 4.51
C LEU A 77 -8.43 -1.35 3.50
N ARG A 78 -9.52 -2.03 3.87
CA ARG A 78 -10.25 -2.93 2.96
C ARG A 78 -10.98 -2.17 1.86
N ALA A 79 -11.57 -1.02 2.19
CA ALA A 79 -12.17 -0.12 1.20
C ALA A 79 -11.11 0.34 0.20
N PHE A 80 -10.01 0.88 0.69
CA PHE A 80 -8.89 1.32 -0.13
C PHE A 80 -8.31 0.19 -1.00
N ALA A 81 -8.07 -1.00 -0.43
CA ALA A 81 -7.56 -2.14 -1.19
C ALA A 81 -8.50 -2.55 -2.35
N SER A 82 -9.81 -2.38 -2.18
CA SER A 82 -10.79 -2.66 -3.24
C SER A 82 -10.71 -1.64 -4.38
N GLU A 83 -10.39 -0.38 -4.07
CA GLU A 83 -10.19 0.69 -5.06
C GLU A 83 -8.92 0.51 -5.91
N LEU A 84 -7.99 -0.36 -5.51
CA LEU A 84 -6.77 -0.63 -6.28
C LEU A 84 -6.97 -1.69 -7.38
N SER A 85 -8.16 -2.28 -7.49
CA SER A 85 -8.45 -3.36 -8.43
C SER A 85 -8.38 -2.95 -9.91
N ASP A 86 -8.41 -1.65 -10.21
CA ASP A 86 -8.24 -1.09 -11.55
C ASP A 86 -6.76 -0.82 -11.91
N ILE A 87 -5.85 -0.88 -10.94
CA ILE A 87 -4.42 -0.63 -11.16
C ILE A 87 -3.74 -1.95 -11.57
N PRO A 88 -3.20 -2.05 -12.80
CA PRO A 88 -2.40 -3.19 -13.21
C PRO A 88 -1.08 -3.24 -12.44
N ASP A 89 -0.41 -4.39 -12.45
CA ASP A 89 0.91 -4.59 -11.85
C ASP A 89 0.98 -4.43 -10.31
N VAL A 90 -0.17 -4.40 -9.64
CA VAL A 90 -0.28 -4.71 -8.21
C VAL A 90 -0.21 -6.22 -8.03
N GLY A 91 0.85 -6.69 -7.37
CA GLY A 91 1.14 -8.12 -7.27
C GLY A 91 0.50 -8.82 -6.07
N LEU A 92 0.92 -8.44 -4.87
CA LEU A 92 0.41 -9.01 -3.61
C LEU A 92 -0.12 -7.88 -2.73
N VAL A 93 -1.22 -8.15 -2.04
CA VAL A 93 -1.78 -7.26 -1.02
C VAL A 93 -2.05 -8.09 0.24
N THR A 94 -1.54 -7.65 1.39
CA THR A 94 -1.70 -8.36 2.66
C THR A 94 -2.18 -7.43 3.77
N LEU A 95 -2.88 -8.01 4.75
CA LEU A 95 -3.23 -7.35 6.01
C LEU A 95 -2.58 -8.11 7.18
N GLU A 96 -1.91 -7.37 8.06
CA GLU A 96 -1.32 -7.90 9.30
C GLU A 96 -1.90 -7.19 10.52
N ALA A 97 -2.08 -7.91 11.62
CA ALA A 97 -2.45 -7.31 12.90
C ALA A 97 -1.25 -6.56 13.50
N VAL A 98 -1.48 -5.32 13.96
CA VAL A 98 -0.43 -4.51 14.58
C VAL A 98 -0.95 -3.84 15.85
N GLU A 99 -0.04 -3.53 16.76
CA GLU A 99 -0.30 -2.70 17.93
C GLU A 99 0.40 -1.35 17.74
N VAL A 100 -0.35 -0.25 17.90
CA VAL A 100 0.18 1.11 17.81
C VAL A 100 0.56 1.59 19.21
N ILE A 101 1.86 1.71 19.47
CA ILE A 101 2.38 2.15 20.78
C ILE A 101 2.23 3.67 20.98
N GLY A 102 2.33 4.46 19.90
CA GLY A 102 2.22 5.92 19.97
C GLY A 102 2.68 6.62 18.70
N GLY A 103 2.84 7.94 18.77
CA GLY A 103 3.24 8.80 17.66
C GLY A 103 2.21 9.87 17.34
N THR A 104 2.58 10.85 16.52
CA THR A 104 1.69 11.93 16.11
C THR A 104 0.50 11.40 15.30
N ALA A 105 0.75 10.46 14.39
CA ALA A 105 -0.27 9.80 13.57
C ALA A 105 -1.24 8.91 14.37
N ALA A 106 -0.83 8.42 15.55
CA ALA A 106 -1.71 7.59 16.41
C ALA A 106 -2.97 8.33 16.85
N ARG A 107 -2.93 9.68 16.93
CA ARG A 107 -4.11 10.50 17.26
C ARG A 107 -5.17 10.46 16.17
N GLN A 108 -4.78 10.23 14.92
CA GLN A 108 -5.67 10.20 13.77
C GLN A 108 -6.36 8.84 13.62
N LEU A 109 -5.71 7.76 14.09
CA LEU A 109 -6.27 6.40 14.11
C LEU A 109 -7.41 6.24 15.12
N GLY A 110 -7.37 6.99 16.23
CA GLY A 110 -8.37 6.92 17.32
C GLY A 110 -9.66 7.72 17.10
N GLN A 111 -9.74 8.56 16.06
CA GLN A 111 -10.88 9.48 15.84
C GLN A 111 -12.05 8.85 15.07
N THR A 112 -11.91 7.64 14.54
CA THR A 112 -12.94 7.00 13.70
C THR A 112 -14.04 6.30 14.52
N GLY A 113 -13.97 6.34 15.86
CA GLY A 113 -14.92 5.67 16.77
C GLY A 113 -16.00 6.58 17.40
N GLU A 114 -15.97 7.89 17.15
CA GLU A 114 -16.97 8.85 17.64
C GLU A 114 -17.60 9.59 16.46
N SER A 115 -18.54 8.94 15.80
CA SER A 115 -19.56 9.61 15.01
C SER A 115 -20.86 8.87 15.29
N ASP A 116 -21.73 9.60 15.98
CA ASP A 116 -23.07 9.26 16.49
C ASP A 116 -23.98 8.63 15.42
#